data_AF-A0A7C5JJU0-F1
#
_entry.id   AF-A0A7C5JJU0-F1
#
_cell.length_a   1.000
_cell.length_b   1.000
_cell.length_c   1.000
_cell.angle_alpha   90.00
_cell.angle_beta   90.00
_cell.angle_gamma   90.00
#
_symmetry.space_group_name_H-M   'P 1'
#
loop_
_entity.id
_entity.type
_entity.pdbx_description
1 polymer ?
#
loop_
_entity_poly.entity_id
_entity_poly.type
_entity_poly.pdbx_seq_one_letter_code
_entity_poly.pdbx_strand_id
1 'polypeptide(L)'
;MGIFERILRFWIIKHILGPKSFSAIIGFISGRDVPKWLLRPFIRFYIWKYNIKIDEFDVDINTVSSFTEFFIRKFKPGRRQFKGDFVSPAESIVTDYGYIENKKQLEVKGMVCKMN
;
A
#
# COMPACT_ATOMS: atom_id res chain seq x y z
N MET A 1 4.33 28.60 26.12
CA MET A 1 4.76 27.26 26.61
C MET A 1 3.80 26.20 26.05
N GLY A 2 3.87 25.86 24.74
CA GLY A 2 2.83 24.99 24.14
C GLY A 2 3.12 24.45 22.74
N ILE A 3 4.04 25.05 21.99
CA ILE A 3 4.49 24.53 20.68
C ILE A 3 5.67 23.55 20.84
N PHE A 4 6.62 23.86 21.74
CA PHE A 4 7.78 23.01 22.01
C PHE A 4 7.38 21.65 22.59
N GLU A 5 6.49 21.62 23.58
CA GLU A 5 5.87 20.41 24.15
C GLU A 5 5.19 19.54 23.09
N ARG A 6 4.46 20.15 22.14
CA ARG A 6 3.80 19.41 21.05
C ARG A 6 4.84 18.78 20.11
N ILE A 7 5.86 19.53 19.71
CA ILE A 7 6.94 19.03 18.84
C ILE A 7 7.69 17.90 19.53
N LEU A 8 8.03 18.06 20.81
CA LEU A 8 8.73 17.07 21.61
C LEU A 8 7.89 15.79 21.78
N ARG A 9 6.58 15.92 22.04
CA ARG A 9 5.64 14.79 22.12
C ARG A 9 5.50 14.06 20.79
N PHE A 10 5.43 14.77 19.66
CA PHE A 10 5.44 14.14 18.33
C PHE A 10 6.75 13.43 18.02
N TRP A 11 7.88 14.02 18.43
CA TRP A 11 9.20 13.44 18.25
C TRP A 11 9.38 12.17 19.09
N ILE A 12 8.97 12.20 20.37
CA ILE A 12 9.01 11.06 21.29
C ILE A 12 8.08 9.93 20.83
N ILE A 13 6.84 10.24 20.41
CA ILE A 13 5.90 9.22 19.90
C ILE A 13 6.47 8.55 18.65
N LYS A 14 7.04 9.33 17.71
CA LYS A 14 7.73 8.78 16.54
C LYS A 14 8.95 7.94 16.90
N HIS A 15 9.66 8.28 17.98
CA HIS A 15 10.89 7.61 18.36
C HIS A 15 10.66 6.33 19.18
N ILE A 16 9.60 6.31 20.00
CA ILE A 16 9.17 5.15 20.81
C ILE A 16 8.38 4.15 19.96
N LEU A 17 7.44 4.60 19.12
CA LEU A 17 6.80 3.73 18.13
C LEU A 17 7.69 3.68 16.88
N GLY A 18 8.65 2.75 16.88
CA GLY A 18 9.38 2.42 15.67
C GLY A 18 8.41 2.09 14.52
N PRO A 19 8.77 2.40 13.26
CA PRO A 19 7.88 2.22 12.10
C PRO A 19 7.39 0.78 11.93
N LYS A 20 8.16 -0.20 12.45
CA LYS A 20 7.81 -1.61 12.46
C LYS A 20 6.60 -1.92 13.34
N SER A 21 6.57 -1.40 14.56
CA SER A 21 5.47 -1.63 15.50
C SER A 21 4.20 -0.96 15.02
N PHE A 22 4.30 0.24 14.46
CA PHE A 22 3.16 0.94 13.87
C PHE A 22 2.58 0.18 12.67
N SER A 23 3.44 -0.31 11.77
CA SER A 23 3.02 -1.15 10.64
C SER A 23 2.33 -2.45 11.10
N ALA A 24 2.89 -3.12 12.11
CA ALA A 24 2.31 -4.35 12.66
C ALA A 24 0.93 -4.11 13.29
N ILE A 25 0.77 -3.02 14.05
CA ILE A 25 -0.52 -2.64 14.66
C ILE A 25 -1.56 -2.36 13.57
N ILE A 26 -1.20 -1.60 12.53
CA ILE A 26 -2.12 -1.31 11.42
C ILE A 26 -2.53 -2.59 10.70
N GLY A 27 -1.58 -3.46 10.36
CA GLY A 27 -1.89 -4.74 9.72
C GLY A 27 -2.81 -5.63 10.57
N PHE A 28 -2.57 -5.64 11.89
CA PHE A 28 -3.41 -6.37 12.83
C PHE A 28 -4.83 -5.80 12.93
N ILE A 29 -4.99 -4.48 12.90
CA ILE A 29 -6.30 -3.82 12.92
C ILE A 29 -7.01 -3.99 11.57
N SER A 30 -6.30 -3.86 10.44
CA SER A 30 -6.90 -3.92 9.11
C SER A 30 -7.40 -5.30 8.72
N GLY A 31 -6.81 -6.36 9.31
CA GLY A 31 -7.21 -7.75 9.11
C GLY A 31 -8.36 -8.24 9.99
N ARG A 32 -8.85 -7.43 10.93
CA ARG A 32 -10.04 -7.75 11.73
C ARG A 32 -11.31 -7.26 11.07
N ASP A 33 -12.42 -7.89 11.42
CA ASP A 33 -13.75 -7.42 11.03
C ASP A 33 -14.03 -6.08 11.69
N VAL A 34 -14.10 -5.03 10.87
CA VAL A 34 -14.42 -3.68 11.31
C VAL A 34 -15.91 -3.48 11.10
N PRO A 35 -16.62 -2.79 12.00
CA PRO A 35 -18.03 -2.50 11.80
C PRO A 35 -18.29 -1.81 10.44
N LYS A 36 -19.22 -2.39 9.67
CA LYS A 36 -19.51 -2.00 8.27
C LYS A 36 -19.83 -0.51 8.10
N TRP A 37 -20.41 0.13 9.11
CA TRP A 37 -20.75 1.56 9.07
C TRP A 37 -19.53 2.48 9.06
N LEU A 38 -18.40 2.07 9.64
CA LEU A 38 -17.15 2.81 9.61
C LEU A 38 -16.30 2.46 8.38
N LEU A 39 -16.29 1.18 8.02
CA LEU A 39 -15.47 0.67 6.92
C LEU A 39 -15.94 1.21 5.55
N ARG A 40 -17.25 1.26 5.31
CA ARG A 40 -17.83 1.72 4.04
C ARG A 40 -17.47 3.17 3.65
N PRO A 41 -17.70 4.19 4.51
CA PRO A 41 -17.32 5.56 4.17
C PRO A 41 -15.80 5.69 4.00
N PHE A 42 -15.01 4.95 4.77
CA PHE A 42 -13.56 4.94 4.64
C PHE A 42 -13.10 4.38 3.28
N ILE A 43 -13.66 3.23 2.85
CA ILE A 43 -13.38 2.64 1.53
C ILE A 43 -13.82 3.59 0.41
N ARG A 44 -15.02 4.20 0.50
CA ARG A 44 -15.50 5.16 -0.50
C ARG A 44 -14.58 6.37 -0.61
N PHE A 45 -14.14 6.91 0.52
CA PHE A 45 -13.16 8.00 0.56
C PHE A 45 -11.82 7.57 -0.08
N TYR A 46 -11.36 6.36 0.21
CA TYR A 46 -10.13 5.81 -0.38
C TYR A 46 -10.23 5.68 -1.90
N ILE A 47 -11.35 5.15 -2.40
CA ILE A 47 -11.63 5.04 -3.83
C ILE A 47 -11.61 6.40 -4.51
N TRP A 48 -12.27 7.39 -3.91
CA TRP A 48 -12.29 8.75 -4.43
C TRP A 48 -10.89 9.38 -4.41
N LYS A 49 -10.13 9.21 -3.32
CA LYS A 49 -8.80 9.79 -3.16
C LYS A 49 -7.77 9.25 -4.14
N TYR A 50 -7.82 7.95 -4.44
CA TYR A 50 -6.88 7.26 -5.35
C TYR A 50 -7.46 7.01 -6.75
N ASN A 51 -8.65 7.55 -7.04
CA ASN A 51 -9.37 7.41 -8.32
C ASN A 51 -9.45 5.95 -8.83
N ILE A 52 -9.85 5.05 -7.94
CA ILE A 52 -9.89 3.60 -8.23
C ILE A 52 -11.13 3.27 -9.07
N LYS A 53 -10.91 2.65 -10.23
CA LYS A 53 -12.00 2.14 -11.09
C LYS A 53 -12.56 0.83 -10.53
N ILE A 54 -13.61 0.92 -9.70
CA ILE A 54 -14.23 -0.25 -9.05
C ILE A 54 -14.75 -1.27 -10.07
N ASP A 55 -15.21 -0.83 -11.25
CA ASP A 55 -15.77 -1.71 -12.29
C ASP A 55 -14.79 -2.78 -12.81
N GLU A 56 -13.48 -2.60 -12.61
CA GLU A 56 -12.48 -3.58 -13.04
C GLU A 56 -12.32 -4.75 -12.05
N PHE A 57 -12.82 -4.60 -10.83
CA PHE A 57 -12.63 -5.55 -9.73
C PHE A 57 -13.87 -6.39 -9.47
N ASP A 58 -13.65 -7.60 -8.96
CA ASP A 58 -14.69 -8.53 -8.50
C ASP A 58 -14.86 -8.37 -6.99
N VAL A 59 -15.36 -7.20 -6.57
CA VAL A 59 -15.60 -6.90 -5.15
C VAL A 59 -16.84 -6.03 -4.98
N ASP A 60 -17.69 -6.38 -4.02
CA ASP A 60 -18.81 -5.54 -3.59
C ASP A 60 -18.44 -4.78 -2.31
N ILE A 61 -18.42 -3.45 -2.40
CA ILE A 61 -18.08 -2.55 -1.29
C ILE A 61 -19.01 -2.74 -0.08
N ASN A 62 -20.23 -3.25 -0.30
CA ASN A 62 -21.21 -3.42 0.77
C ASN A 62 -21.02 -4.72 1.56
N THR A 63 -20.36 -5.72 0.98
CA THR A 63 -20.16 -7.05 1.59
C THR A 63 -18.80 -7.23 2.24
N VAL A 64 -17.80 -6.42 1.85
CA VAL A 64 -16.45 -6.45 2.44
C VAL A 64 -16.51 -6.32 3.97
N SER A 65 -15.79 -7.20 4.65
CA SER A 65 -15.75 -7.29 6.12
C SER A 65 -14.52 -6.60 6.72
N SER A 66 -13.42 -6.52 5.96
CA SER A 66 -12.17 -5.90 6.41
C SER A 66 -11.51 -5.04 5.33
N PHE A 67 -10.68 -4.08 5.74
CA PHE A 67 -9.93 -3.27 4.77
C PHE A 67 -8.89 -4.12 4.02
N THR A 68 -8.30 -5.10 4.69
CA THR A 68 -7.37 -6.04 4.05
C THR A 68 -8.04 -6.78 2.89
N GLU A 69 -9.28 -7.27 3.07
CA GLU A 69 -10.06 -7.92 2.02
C GLU A 69 -10.29 -7.01 0.80
N PHE A 70 -10.61 -5.72 1.04
CA PHE A 70 -10.68 -4.73 -0.03
C PHE A 70 -9.32 -4.49 -0.71
N PHE A 71 -8.22 -4.53 0.05
CA PHE A 71 -6.88 -4.27 -0.46
C PHE A 71 -6.38 -5.40 -1.38
N ILE A 72 -6.62 -6.66 -1.01
CA ILE A 72 -6.24 -7.86 -1.80
C ILE A 72 -7.29 -8.27 -2.85
N ARG A 73 -8.27 -7.40 -3.13
CA ARG A 73 -9.37 -7.66 -4.07
C ARG A 73 -8.87 -8.18 -5.42
N LYS A 74 -9.64 -9.09 -6.02
CA LYS A 74 -9.32 -9.68 -7.32
C LYS A 74 -9.89 -8.84 -8.46
N PHE A 75 -9.27 -8.95 -9.62
CA PHE A 75 -9.79 -8.41 -10.88
C PHE A 75 -10.88 -9.32 -11.43
N LYS A 76 -11.83 -8.76 -12.18
CA LYS A 76 -12.84 -9.56 -12.90
C LYS A 76 -12.14 -10.55 -13.87
N PRO A 77 -12.71 -11.74 -14.07
CA PRO A 77 -12.13 -12.73 -14.98
C PRO A 77 -12.01 -12.16 -16.39
N GLY A 78 -10.89 -12.47 -17.07
CA GLY A 78 -10.65 -12.04 -18.45
C GLY A 78 -10.19 -10.59 -18.63
N ARG A 79 -10.12 -9.77 -17.57
CA ARG A 79 -9.59 -8.39 -17.67
C ARG A 79 -8.10 -8.34 -18.02
N ARG A 80 -7.32 -9.31 -17.56
CA ARG A 80 -5.89 -9.43 -17.88
C ARG A 80 -5.66 -10.62 -18.80
N GLN A 81 -5.23 -10.34 -20.02
CA GLN A 81 -4.74 -11.35 -20.95
C GLN A 81 -3.21 -11.29 -20.95
N PHE A 82 -2.57 -12.35 -20.47
CA PHE A 82 -1.13 -12.49 -20.57
C PHE A 82 -0.79 -13.02 -21.96
N LYS A 83 0.01 -12.27 -22.72
CA LYS A 83 0.49 -12.66 -24.05
C LYS A 83 1.99 -12.41 -24.13
N GLY A 84 2.74 -13.39 -24.64
CA GLY A 84 4.19 -13.31 -24.84
C GLY A 84 5.01 -13.92 -23.70
N ASP A 85 6.33 -13.96 -23.90
CA ASP A 85 7.29 -14.58 -22.98
C ASP A 85 7.60 -13.72 -21.75
N PHE A 86 7.43 -12.40 -21.88
CA PHE A 86 7.64 -11.42 -20.81
C PHE A 86 6.36 -10.59 -20.60
N VAL A 87 5.88 -10.56 -19.36
CA VAL A 87 4.71 -9.78 -18.95
C VAL A 87 5.04 -8.96 -17.72
N SER A 88 4.38 -7.81 -17.57
CA SER A 88 4.53 -7.02 -16.34
C SER A 88 3.98 -7.81 -15.13
N PRO A 89 4.72 -7.90 -14.02
CA PRO A 89 4.26 -8.61 -12.83
C PRO A 89 3.15 -7.86 -12.07
N ALA A 90 3.05 -6.53 -12.27
CA ALA A 90 2.10 -5.69 -11.55
C ALA A 90 1.62 -4.49 -12.39
N GLU A 91 0.46 -3.94 -12.03
CA GLU A 91 -0.03 -2.66 -12.55
C GLU A 91 0.67 -1.55 -11.76
N SER A 92 1.80 -1.11 -12.29
CA SER A 92 2.63 -0.09 -11.66
C SER A 92 3.34 0.73 -12.71
N ILE A 93 3.82 1.90 -12.31
CA ILE A 93 4.67 2.74 -13.14
C ILE A 93 6.11 2.30 -12.93
N VAL A 94 6.82 2.01 -14.01
CA VAL A 94 8.26 1.72 -13.97
C VAL A 94 8.99 2.99 -13.53
N THR A 95 9.63 2.94 -12.37
CA THR A 95 10.37 4.08 -11.81
C THR A 95 11.82 4.11 -12.31
N ASP A 96 12.46 2.95 -12.43
CA ASP A 96 13.84 2.82 -12.86
C ASP A 96 14.03 1.52 -13.65
N TYR A 97 14.83 1.55 -14.72
CA TYR A 97 15.17 0.39 -15.55
C TYR A 97 16.57 0.58 -16.15
N GLY A 98 17.34 -0.50 -16.29
CA GLY A 98 18.69 -0.41 -16.86
C GLY A 98 19.49 -1.71 -16.78
N TYR A 99 20.70 -1.68 -17.32
CA TYR A 99 21.65 -2.78 -17.25
C TYR A 99 22.39 -2.76 -15.91
N ILE A 100 22.52 -3.93 -15.28
CA ILE A 100 23.28 -4.08 -14.05
C ILE A 100 24.74 -4.37 -14.43
N GLU A 101 25.61 -3.37 -14.36
CA GLU A 101 27.06 -3.58 -14.56
C GLU A 101 27.74 -4.13 -13.28
N ASN A 102 28.81 -4.90 -13.48
CA ASN A 102 29.54 -5.71 -12.48
C ASN A 102 30.10 -4.97 -11.24
N LYS A 103 29.80 -3.68 -11.06
CA LYS A 103 30.08 -2.87 -9.85
C LYS A 103 28.81 -2.32 -9.17
N LYS A 104 27.72 -3.09 -9.22
CA LYS A 104 26.74 -3.32 -8.13
C LYS A 104 26.34 -2.11 -7.28
N GLN A 105 25.88 -1.05 -7.92
CA GLN A 105 25.16 0.04 -7.26
C GLN A 105 23.89 0.30 -8.06
N LEU A 106 22.76 -0.16 -7.56
CA LEU A 106 21.44 0.17 -8.11
C LEU A 106 20.81 1.21 -7.22
N GLU A 107 20.44 2.35 -7.79
CA GLU A 107 19.72 3.37 -7.05
C GLU A 107 18.22 3.05 -7.10
N VAL A 108 17.67 2.64 -5.95
CA VAL A 108 16.24 2.39 -5.80
C VAL A 108 15.69 3.40 -4.83
N LYS A 109 14.82 4.29 -5.31
CA LYS A 109 14.16 5.34 -4.48
C LYS A 109 15.17 6.24 -3.74
N GLY A 110 16.23 6.68 -4.40
CA GLY A 110 17.26 7.54 -3.79
C GLY A 110 18.24 6.81 -2.88
N MET A 111 18.21 5.48 -2.84
CA MET A 111 19.10 4.67 -2.02
C MET A 111 19.94 3.75 -2.90
N VAL A 112 21.26 3.82 -2.75
CA VAL A 112 22.19 2.94 -3.45
C VAL A 112 22.20 1.56 -2.79
N CYS A 113 21.61 0.59 -3.45
CA CYS A 113 21.65 -0.81 -3.04
C CYS A 113 22.87 -1.48 -3.65
N LYS A 114 23.71 -2.07 -2.79
CA LYS A 114 24.82 -2.91 -3.21
C LYS A 114 24.33 -4.35 -3.27
N MET A 115 24.34 -4.93 -4.46
CA MET A 115 24.18 -6.38 -4.59
C MET A 115 25.49 -7.01 -4.15
N ASN A 116 25.55 -7.64 -2.98
CA ASN A 116 26.73 -8.41 -2.57
C ASN A 116 26.66 -9.81 -3.17
#